data_AF-A0A484X727-F1
#
_entry.id   AF-A0A484X727-F1
#
_cell.length_a   1.000
_cell.length_b   1.000
_cell.length_c   1.000
_cell.angle_alpha   90.00
_cell.angle_beta   90.00
_cell.angle_gamma   90.00
#
_symmetry.space_group_name_H-M   'P 1'
#
loop_
_entity.id
_entity.type
_entity.pdbx_description
1 polymer ?
#
loop_
_entity_poly.entity_id
_entity_poly.type
_entity_poly.pdbx_seq_one_letter_code
_entity_poly.pdbx_strand_id
1 'polypeptide(L)' 'MVANIFLQLPALHLAISAVFILISSGAILYETSNIIHGGETNYIRATVSLYVSLYNIFVSLLSILGFASRE' A
#
# COMPACT_ATOMS: atom_id res chain seq x y z
N MET A 1 -5.09 7.04 5.55
CA MET A 1 -4.59 8.39 5.89
C MET A 1 -5.69 9.40 6.22
N VAL A 2 -6.85 9.42 5.52
CA VAL A 2 -7.93 10.40 5.79
C VAL A 2 -8.40 10.45 7.25
N ALA A 3 -8.56 9.29 7.91
CA ALA A 3 -8.93 9.24 9.33
C ALA A 3 -7.94 9.94 10.27
N ASN A 4 -6.65 10.00 9.91
CA ASN A 4 -5.61 10.63 10.72
C ASN A 4 -5.69 12.17 10.67
N ILE A 5 -6.29 12.75 9.62
CA ILE A 5 -6.45 14.20 9.48
C ILE A 5 -7.32 14.76 10.63
N PHE A 6 -8.28 13.96 11.12
CA PHE A 6 -9.23 14.38 12.16
C PHE A 6 -8.84 13.89 13.56
N LEU A 7 -8.19 12.73 13.66
CA LEU A 7 -7.89 12.10 14.95
C LEU A 7 -6.51 12.46 15.49
N GLN A 8 -5.54 12.84 14.65
CA GLN A 8 -4.17 13.24 15.04
C GLN A 8 -3.47 12.28 16.02
N LEU A 9 -3.81 10.99 15.99
CA LEU A 9 -3.22 9.97 16.88
C LEU A 9 -2.02 9.29 16.18
N PRO A 10 -0.76 9.52 16.61
CA PRO A 10 0.42 8.97 15.94
C PRO A 10 0.42 7.44 15.88
N ALA A 11 -0.01 6.77 16.97
CA ALA A 11 -0.11 5.32 17.02
C ALA A 11 -1.13 4.74 16.02
N LEU A 12 -2.27 5.42 15.84
CA LEU A 12 -3.29 5.00 14.86
C LEU A 12 -2.75 5.14 13.44
N HIS A 13 -1.96 6.19 13.16
CA HIS A 13 -1.32 6.37 11.86
C HIS A 13 -0.40 5.20 11.51
N LEU A 14 0.42 4.74 12.46
CA LEU A 14 1.32 3.60 12.28
C LEU A 14 0.57 2.30 12.04
N ALA A 15 -0.49 2.04 12.82
CA ALA A 15 -1.33 0.86 12.65
C ALA A 15 -1.97 0.83 11.24
N ILE A 16 -2.48 1.98 10.77
CA ILE A 16 -3.03 2.11 9.43
C ILE A 16 -1.95 1.89 8.37
N SER A 17 -0.75 2.47 8.52
CA SER A 17 0.36 2.23 7.58
C SER A 17 0.72 0.74 7.48
N ALA A 18 0.79 0.03 8.61
CA ALA A 18 1.09 -1.41 8.61
C ALA A 18 0.01 -2.22 7.87
N VAL A 19 -1.27 -1.92 8.10
CA VAL A 19 -2.39 -2.55 7.39
C VAL A 19 -2.32 -2.26 5.88
N PHE A 20 -2.01 -1.04 5.48
CA PHE A 20 -1.87 -0.68 4.07
C PHE A 20 -0.75 -1.45 3.37
N ILE A 21 0.37 -1.72 4.05
CA ILE A 21 1.45 -2.57 3.50
C ILE A 21 0.94 -3.98 3.22
N LEU A 22 0.22 -4.59 4.18
CA LEU A 22 -0.30 -5.94 4.03
C LEU A 22 -1.32 -6.05 2.91
N ILE A 23 -2.29 -5.12 2.87
CA ILE A 23 -3.33 -5.09 1.83
C ILE A 23 -2.71 -4.88 0.46
N SER A 24 -1.79 -3.91 0.32
CA SER A 24 -1.16 -3.60 -0.97
C SER A 24 -0.26 -4.75 -1.44
N SER A 25 0.41 -5.47 -0.52
CA SER A 25 1.18 -6.66 -0.86
C SER A 25 0.26 -7.79 -1.35
N GLY A 26 -0.89 -7.99 -0.68
CA GLY A 26 -1.91 -8.93 -1.13
C GLY A 26 -2.49 -8.57 -2.51
N ALA A 27 -2.71 -7.28 -2.77
CA ALA A 27 -3.16 -6.79 -4.06
C ALA A 27 -2.13 -7.08 -5.17
N ILE A 28 -0.83 -6.86 -4.93
CA ILE A 28 0.22 -7.21 -5.88
C ILE A 28 0.23 -8.71 -6.18
N LEU A 29 0.13 -9.56 -5.15
CA LEU A 29 0.08 -11.02 -5.33
C LEU A 29 -1.13 -11.44 -6.15
N TYR A 30 -2.32 -10.92 -5.82
CA TYR A 30 -3.55 -11.21 -6.53
C TYR A 30 -3.49 -10.77 -7.99
N GLU A 31 -3.03 -9.54 -8.24
CA GLU A 31 -2.99 -8.96 -9.56
C GLU A 31 -1.92 -9.61 -10.45
N THR A 32 -0.75 -9.91 -9.89
CA THR A 32 0.27 -10.71 -10.56
C THR A 32 -0.28 -12.08 -10.92
N SER A 33 -1.01 -12.74 -10.00
CA SER A 33 -1.68 -14.01 -10.29
C SER A 33 -2.69 -13.87 -11.42
N ASN A 34 -3.50 -12.81 -11.42
CA ASN A 34 -4.49 -12.57 -12.46
C ASN A 34 -3.85 -12.35 -13.85
N ILE A 35 -2.69 -11.68 -13.89
CA ILE A 35 -1.91 -11.47 -15.12
C ILE A 35 -1.35 -12.79 -15.64
N ILE A 36 -0.70 -13.61 -14.80
CA ILE A 36 -0.07 -14.86 -15.25
C ILE A 36 -1.10 -15.91 -15.72
N HIS A 37 -2.31 -15.91 -15.15
CA HIS A 37 -3.38 -16.81 -15.55
C HIS A 37 -4.22 -16.27 -16.72
N GLY A 38 -3.84 -15.12 -17.30
CA GLY A 38 -4.51 -14.53 -18.46
C GLY A 38 -5.88 -13.91 -18.16
N GLY A 39 -6.19 -13.62 -16.89
CA GLY A 39 -7.44 -12.98 -16.48
C GLY A 39 -7.46 -11.47 -16.78
N GLU A 40 -6.34 -10.77 -16.58
CA GLU A 40 -6.20 -9.37 -16.99
C GLU A 40 -5.46 -9.26 -18.33
N THR A 41 -6.15 -8.80 -19.37
CA THR A 41 -5.59 -8.63 -20.72
C THR A 41 -5.19 -7.19 -21.01
N ASN A 42 -5.59 -6.23 -20.18
CA ASN A 42 -5.24 -4.84 -20.34
C ASN A 42 -3.95 -4.51 -19.57
N TYR A 43 -2.83 -4.48 -20.30
CA TYR A 43 -1.52 -4.16 -19.72
C TYR A 43 -1.45 -2.77 -19.07
N ILE A 44 -2.20 -1.78 -19.56
CA ILE A 44 -2.20 -0.43 -18.97
C ILE A 44 -2.84 -0.48 -17.58
N ARG A 45 -4.02 -1.12 -17.45
CA ARG A 45 -4.70 -1.29 -16.15
C ARG A 45 -3.82 -2.06 -15.19
N ALA A 46 -3.31 -3.22 -15.62
CA ALA A 46 -2.45 -4.08 -14.82
C ALA A 46 -1.23 -3.31 -14.28
N THR A 47 -0.55 -2.56 -15.14
CA THR A 47 0.65 -1.81 -14.75
C THR A 47 0.34 -0.66 -13.79
N VAL A 48 -0.75 0.09 -14.05
CA VAL A 48 -1.16 1.21 -13.20
C VAL A 48 -1.56 0.72 -11.81
N SER A 49 -2.29 -0.39 -11.71
CA SER A 49 -2.74 -0.92 -10.43
C SER A 49 -1.58 -1.50 -9.60
N LEU A 50 -0.65 -2.22 -10.25
CA LEU A 50 0.61 -2.63 -9.62
C LEU A 50 1.41 -1.41 -9.12
N TYR A 51 1.52 -0.36 -9.94
CA TYR A 51 2.19 0.88 -9.56
C TYR A 51 1.54 1.56 -8.34
N VAL A 52 0.21 1.67 -8.30
CA VAL A 52 -0.52 2.25 -7.16
C VAL A 52 -0.30 1.43 -5.90
N SER A 53 -0.31 0.11 -6.00
CA SER A 53 -0.04 -0.78 -4.87
C SER A 53 1.39 -0.61 -4.34
N LEU A 54 2.38 -0.53 -5.23
CA LEU A 54 3.77 -0.24 -4.86
C LEU A 54 3.92 1.15 -4.21
N TYR A 55 3.26 2.16 -4.75
CA TYR A 55 3.24 3.51 -4.18
C TYR A 55 2.68 3.51 -2.76
N ASN A 56 1.58 2.80 -2.52
CA ASN A 56 0.98 2.67 -1.19
C ASN A 56 1.93 2.00 -0.19
N ILE A 57 2.64 0.95 -0.60
CA ILE A 57 3.66 0.29 0.23
C ILE A 57 4.78 1.28 0.55
N PHE A 58 5.30 1.98 -0.46
CA PHE A 58 6.40 2.93 -0.31
C PHE A 58 6.06 4.04 0.70
N VAL A 59 4.91 4.70 0.53
CA VAL A 59 4.48 5.78 1.44
C VAL A 59 4.22 5.25 2.85
N SER A 60 3.62 4.06 2.97
CA SER A 60 3.36 3.44 4.27
C SER A 60 4.65 3.06 5.00
N LEU A 61 5.64 2.54 4.27
CA LEU A 61 6.98 2.28 4.82
C LEU A 61 7.68 3.56 5.23
N LEU A 62 7.62 4.60 4.41
CA LEU A 62 8.20 5.91 4.74
C LEU A 62 7.61 6.48 6.03
N SER A 63 6.30 6.32 6.23
CA SER A 63 5.62 6.70 7.48
C SER A 63 6.16 5.95 8.69
N ILE A 64 6.28 4.62 8.60
CA ILE A 64 6.77 3.78 9.71
C ILE A 64 8.25 4.08 10.00
N LEU A 65 9.09 4.10 8.97
CA LEU A 65 10.53 4.35 9.11
C LEU A 65 10.81 5.77 9.58
N GLY A 66 10.06 6.77 9.07
CA GLY A 66 10.19 8.16 9.49
C GLY A 66 9.69 8.43 10.91
N PHE A 67 8.87 7.55 11.48
CA PHE A 67 8.56 7.55 12.91
C PHE A 67 9.67 6.88 13.72
N ALA A 68 10.12 5.70 13.30
CA ALA A 68 11.20 4.96 13.97
C ALA A 68 12.52 5.76 14.02
N SER A 69 12.77 6.63 13.05
CA SER A 69 13.96 7.50 13.02
C SER A 69 13.85 8.78 13.87
N ARG A 70 12.70 9.03 14.50
CA ARG A 70 12.46 10.23 15.34
C ARG A 70 12.62 9.95 16.84
N GLU A 71 12.87 8.70 17.21
CA GLU A 71 13.42 8.31 18.52
C GLU A 71 14.95 8.27 18.46
#